data_AF-A0A2M8GIK7-F1
#
_entry.id   AF-A0A2M8GIK7-F1
#
_cell.length_a   1.000
_cell.length_b   1.000
_cell.length_c   1.000
_cell.angle_alpha   90.00
_cell.angle_beta   90.00
_cell.angle_gamma   90.00
#
_symmetry.space_group_name_H-M   'P 1'
#
loop_
_entity.id
_entity.type
_entity.pdbx_description
1 polymer ?
#
loop_
_entity_poly.entity_id
_entity_poly.type
_entity_poly.pdbx_seq_one_letter_code
_entity_poly.pdbx_strand_id
1 'polypeptide(L)'
;LITEGYDTPEKLLNLNIDELVKIKGFQITLAQKIIDGINLRRVWINSILSQVKIQFVIRNLKFTNLSFCITGTLTQPRQKLIDIIESNGGKFLSSVTSNTNYLICNEPSKSDKYLSAIKSNIPIITESEFSTLVS
;
A
#
# COMPACT_ATOMS: atom_id res chain seq x y z
N LEU A 1 3.12 18.47 5.54
CA LEU A 1 2.78 18.05 6.92
C LEU A 1 2.67 16.53 7.00
N ILE A 2 1.61 15.91 6.47
CA ILE A 2 1.50 14.43 6.45
C ILE A 2 2.60 13.80 5.58
N THR A 3 2.90 14.42 4.43
CA THR A 3 3.99 14.03 3.52
C THR A 3 5.39 14.13 4.15
N GLU A 4 5.54 14.92 5.21
CA GLU A 4 6.81 15.14 5.93
C GLU A 4 6.94 14.22 7.15
N GLY A 5 6.04 13.24 7.31
CA GLY A 5 6.12 12.23 8.38
C GLY A 5 5.36 12.59 9.68
N TYR A 6 4.62 13.70 9.71
CA TYR A 6 3.71 14.05 10.80
C TYR A 6 2.32 13.42 10.56
N ASP A 7 2.27 12.10 10.66
CA ASP A 7 1.12 11.26 10.34
C ASP A 7 0.34 10.75 11.56
N THR A 8 0.83 11.03 12.77
CA THR A 8 0.22 10.56 14.02
C THR A 8 -0.17 11.73 14.93
N PRO A 9 -1.25 11.58 15.73
CA PRO A 9 -1.69 12.62 16.65
C PRO A 9 -0.58 13.10 17.59
N GLU A 10 0.27 12.18 18.08
CA GLU A 10 1.40 12.51 18.97
C GLU A 10 2.45 13.37 18.27
N LYS A 11 2.82 13.04 17.02
CA LYS A 11 3.75 13.85 16.22
C LYS A 11 3.19 15.23 15.92
N LEU A 12 1.87 15.36 15.70
CA LEU A 12 1.22 16.65 15.50
C LEU A 12 1.19 17.49 16.78
N LEU A 13 1.00 16.86 17.95
CA LEU A 13 0.99 17.54 19.24
C LEU A 13 2.37 18.04 19.69
N ASN A 14 3.45 17.47 19.15
CA ASN A 14 4.83 17.82 19.46
C ASN A 14 5.50 18.67 18.37
N LEU A 15 4.72 19.23 17.43
CA LEU A 15 5.22 20.09 16.36
C LEU A 15 5.87 21.39 16.90
N ASN A 16 7.03 21.72 16.36
CA ASN A 16 7.73 22.97 16.65
C ASN A 16 7.66 23.95 15.46
N ILE A 17 7.73 25.25 15.76
CA ILE A 17 7.66 26.32 14.74
C ILE A 17 8.82 26.18 13.74
N ASP A 18 10.03 25.94 14.24
CA ASP A 18 11.24 25.75 13.41
C ASP A 18 11.15 24.57 12.44
N GLU A 19 10.42 23.52 12.80
CA GLU A 19 10.21 22.37 11.92
C GLU A 19 9.20 22.68 10.82
N LEU A 20 8.12 23.40 11.15
CA LEU A 20 7.12 23.83 10.17
C LEU A 20 7.68 24.83 9.17
N VAL A 21 8.53 25.76 9.60
CA VAL A 21 9.14 26.78 8.73
C VAL A 21 10.12 26.16 7.72
N LYS A 22 10.72 25.01 8.03
CA LYS A 22 11.56 24.26 7.08
C LYS A 22 10.76 23.62 5.95
N ILE A 23 9.45 23.44 6.12
CA ILE A 23 8.58 22.86 5.09
C ILE A 23 8.30 23.92 4.01
N LYS A 24 8.61 23.59 2.76
CA LYS A 24 8.39 24.47 1.60
C LYS A 24 6.91 24.87 1.52
N GLY A 25 6.64 26.17 1.68
CA GLY A 25 5.29 26.75 1.62
C GLY A 25 4.68 27.15 2.97
N PHE A 26 5.33 26.82 4.09
CA PHE A 26 4.93 27.30 5.42
C PHE A 26 5.65 28.59 5.78
N GLN A 27 4.87 29.62 6.12
CA GLN A 27 5.39 30.88 6.68
C GLN A 27 5.31 30.85 8.21
N ILE A 28 6.14 31.64 8.90
CA ILE A 28 6.16 31.77 10.36
C ILE A 28 4.76 32.06 10.93
N THR A 29 4.01 32.96 10.31
CA THR A 29 2.65 33.34 10.75
C THR A 29 1.65 32.18 10.64
N LEU A 30 1.78 31.34 9.61
CA LEU A 30 0.95 30.16 9.41
C LEU A 30 1.34 29.04 10.39
N ALA A 31 2.64 28.83 10.60
CA ALA A 31 3.16 27.86 11.56
C ALA A 31 2.69 28.17 12.99
N GLN A 32 2.74 29.44 13.39
CA GLN A 32 2.26 29.90 14.70
C GLN A 32 0.77 29.61 14.88
N LYS A 33 -0.09 29.96 13.91
CA LYS A 33 -1.54 29.70 13.98
C LYS A 33 -1.87 28.22 14.14
N ILE A 34 -1.11 27.33 13.52
CA ILE A 34 -1.31 25.88 13.61
C ILE A 34 -0.96 25.39 15.01
N ILE A 35 0.19 25.79 15.54
CA ILE A 35 0.65 25.40 16.88
C ILE A 35 -0.28 25.96 17.95
N ASP A 36 -0.70 27.22 17.84
CA ASP A 36 -1.65 27.84 18.75
C ASP A 36 -2.99 27.11 18.73
N GLY A 37 -3.48 26.76 17.54
CA GLY A 37 -4.72 26.00 17.36
C GLY A 37 -4.65 24.60 17.96
N ILE A 38 -3.50 23.91 17.81
CA ILE A 38 -3.27 22.58 18.39
C ILE A 38 -3.18 22.68 19.92
N ASN A 39 -2.44 23.66 20.45
CA ASN A 39 -2.29 23.87 21.88
C ASN A 39 -3.62 24.21 22.55
N LEU A 40 -4.44 25.07 21.93
CA LEU A 40 -5.77 25.41 22.44
C LEU A 40 -6.67 24.18 22.60
N ARG A 41 -6.54 23.21 21.69
CA ARG A 41 -7.36 21.99 21.68
C ARG A 41 -6.65 20.78 22.29
N ARG A 42 -5.44 20.94 22.83
CA ARG A 42 -4.59 19.83 23.34
C ARG A 42 -5.31 18.98 24.37
N VAL A 43 -6.00 19.62 25.32
CA VAL A 43 -6.75 18.93 26.38
C VAL A 43 -7.86 18.07 25.79
N TRP A 44 -8.61 18.60 24.83
CA TRP A 44 -9.69 17.87 24.16
C TRP A 44 -9.17 16.74 23.28
N ILE A 45 -8.09 16.98 22.53
CA ILE A 45 -7.44 15.95 21.71
C ILE A 45 -6.98 14.79 22.59
N ASN A 46 -6.31 15.06 23.71
CA ASN A 46 -5.88 14.02 24.65
C ASN A 46 -7.06 13.27 25.29
N SER A 47 -8.15 13.98 25.60
CA SER A 47 -9.37 13.35 26.15
C SER A 47 -10.08 12.44 25.15
N ILE A 48 -10.02 12.75 23.85
CA ILE A 48 -10.57 11.89 22.80
C ILE A 48 -9.65 10.69 22.58
N LEU A 49 -8.34 10.92 22.50
CA LEU A 49 -7.34 9.86 22.31
C LEU A 49 -7.35 8.84 23.47
N SER A 50 -7.66 9.25 24.70
CA SER A 50 -7.75 8.33 25.83
C SER A 50 -8.99 7.43 25.80
N GLN A 51 -10.05 7.83 25.09
CA GLN A 51 -11.29 7.07 24.94
C GLN A 51 -11.36 6.26 23.65
N VAL A 52 -10.52 6.59 22.66
CA VAL A 52 -10.49 5.92 21.37
C VAL A 52 -9.43 4.83 21.36
N LYS A 53 -9.85 3.58 21.16
CA LYS A 53 -8.93 2.49 20.78
C LYS A 53 -8.64 2.60 19.29
N ILE A 54 -7.43 3.07 18.96
CA ILE A 54 -6.94 3.04 17.58
C ILE A 54 -6.74 1.56 17.20
N GLN A 55 -7.69 1.00 16.46
CA GLN A 55 -7.46 -0.27 15.78
C GLN A 55 -6.61 0.01 14.55
N PHE A 56 -5.31 -0.23 14.67
CA PHE A 56 -4.52 -0.49 13.49
C PHE A 56 -5.04 -1.78 12.89
N VAL A 57 -5.78 -1.67 11.79
CA VAL A 57 -6.05 -2.83 10.95
C VAL A 57 -4.71 -3.20 10.35
N ILE A 58 -3.96 -4.05 11.04
CA ILE A 58 -2.81 -4.74 10.48
C ILE A 58 -3.40 -5.64 9.40
N ARG A 59 -3.56 -5.11 8.19
CA ARG A 59 -3.78 -5.95 7.03
C ARG A 59 -2.49 -6.74 6.91
N ASN A 60 -2.56 -8.03 7.20
CA ASN A 60 -1.45 -8.93 6.97
C ASN A 60 -1.35 -9.05 5.44
N LEU A 61 -0.66 -8.09 4.83
CA LEU A 61 -0.52 -7.98 3.39
C LEU A 61 0.43 -9.09 2.96
N LYS A 62 -0.12 -10.29 2.70
CA LYS A 62 0.65 -11.49 2.35
C LYS A 62 1.50 -11.30 1.09
N PHE A 63 1.18 -10.31 0.27
CA PHE A 63 1.81 -10.10 -1.03
C PHE A 63 2.72 -8.86 -1.09
N THR A 64 3.10 -8.29 0.06
CA THR A 64 4.07 -7.17 0.07
C THR A 64 5.35 -7.56 -0.68
N ASN A 65 5.73 -6.73 -1.66
CA ASN A 65 6.88 -6.92 -2.56
C ASN A 65 6.77 -8.08 -3.56
N LEU A 66 5.62 -8.73 -3.68
CA LEU A 66 5.41 -9.74 -4.72
C LEU A 66 4.77 -9.10 -5.97
N SER A 67 5.33 -9.42 -7.13
CA SER A 67 4.78 -8.99 -8.41
C SER A 67 4.11 -10.14 -9.15
N PHE A 68 2.90 -9.89 -9.64
CA PHE A 68 2.06 -10.88 -10.33
C PHE A 68 1.80 -10.45 -11.77
N CYS A 69 2.02 -11.37 -12.69
CA CYS A 69 1.55 -11.25 -14.06
C CYS A 69 0.36 -12.16 -14.28
N ILE A 70 -0.53 -11.76 -15.20
CA ILE A 70 -1.71 -12.53 -15.55
C ILE A 70 -1.70 -12.76 -17.06
N THR A 71 -1.90 -14.00 -17.49
CA THR A 71 -1.99 -14.36 -18.92
C THR A 71 -3.02 -15.47 -19.15
N GLY A 72 -3.53 -15.54 -20.38
CA GLY A 72 -4.45 -16.59 -20.82
C GLY A 72 -5.94 -16.30 -20.57
N THR A 73 -6.75 -17.34 -20.77
CA THR A 73 -8.19 -17.35 -20.52
C THR A 73 -8.42 -17.72 -19.06
N LEU A 74 -8.90 -16.76 -18.27
CA LEU A 74 -9.18 -16.92 -16.86
C LEU A 74 -10.65 -17.25 -16.65
N THR A 75 -10.95 -18.01 -15.59
CA THR A 75 -12.32 -18.31 -15.18
C THR A 75 -12.91 -17.15 -14.39
N GLN A 76 -12.11 -16.48 -13.56
CA GLN A 76 -12.48 -15.24 -12.88
C GLN A 76 -12.22 -14.00 -13.77
N PRO A 77 -13.01 -12.93 -13.61
CA PRO A 77 -12.72 -11.66 -14.28
C PRO A 77 -11.35 -11.15 -13.82
N ARG A 78 -10.48 -10.84 -14.80
CA ARG A 78 -9.12 -10.35 -14.57
C ARG A 78 -9.07 -9.18 -13.59
N GLN A 79 -10.06 -8.29 -13.65
CA GLN A 79 -10.16 -7.13 -12.75
C GLN A 79 -10.20 -7.56 -11.28
N LYS A 80 -10.99 -8.58 -10.95
CA LYS A 80 -11.13 -9.07 -9.56
C LYS A 80 -9.82 -9.64 -9.02
N LEU A 81 -9.03 -10.32 -9.86
CA LEU A 81 -7.71 -10.80 -9.47
C LEU A 81 -6.74 -9.65 -9.20
N ILE A 82 -6.76 -8.61 -10.04
CA ILE A 82 -5.95 -7.40 -9.82
C ILE A 82 -6.34 -6.75 -8.49
N ASP A 83 -7.63 -6.59 -8.24
CA ASP A 83 -8.13 -5.98 -7.00
C ASP A 83 -7.68 -6.78 -5.77
N ILE A 84 -7.69 -8.12 -5.83
CA ILE A 84 -7.21 -8.99 -4.75
C ILE A 84 -5.70 -8.85 -4.56
N ILE A 85 -4.91 -8.82 -5.65
CA ILE A 85 -3.46 -8.64 -5.60
C ILE A 85 -3.11 -7.31 -4.93
N GLU A 86 -3.73 -6.21 -5.38
CA GLU A 86 -3.47 -4.86 -4.87
C GLU A 86 -3.97 -4.71 -3.43
N SER A 87 -5.14 -5.27 -3.10
CA SER A 87 -5.67 -5.26 -1.72
C SER A 87 -4.81 -6.01 -0.71
N ASN A 88 -4.01 -6.98 -1.18
CA ASN A 88 -3.07 -7.76 -0.38
C ASN A 88 -1.62 -7.22 -0.45
N GLY A 89 -1.41 -6.04 -1.06
CA GLY A 89 -0.12 -5.36 -1.10
C GLY A 89 0.84 -5.84 -2.20
N GLY A 90 0.35 -6.68 -3.12
CA GLY A 90 1.09 -7.12 -4.30
C GLY A 90 0.98 -6.13 -5.46
N LYS A 91 1.89 -6.26 -6.43
CA LYS A 91 1.93 -5.41 -7.61
C LYS A 91 1.50 -6.18 -8.86
N PHE A 92 0.49 -5.67 -9.57
CA PHE A 92 0.14 -6.21 -10.88
C PHE A 92 1.10 -5.68 -11.97
N LEU A 93 1.66 -6.58 -12.78
CA LEU A 93 2.49 -6.26 -13.93
C LEU A 93 1.83 -6.73 -15.22
N SER A 94 1.76 -5.83 -16.21
CA SER A 94 1.19 -6.13 -17.52
C SER A 94 2.09 -7.04 -18.37
N SER A 95 3.40 -7.06 -18.09
CA SER A 95 4.41 -7.81 -18.81
C SER A 95 5.35 -8.52 -17.85
N VAL A 96 5.79 -9.72 -18.25
CA VAL A 96 6.75 -10.50 -17.47
C VAL A 96 8.12 -9.86 -17.59
N THR A 97 8.66 -9.48 -16.44
CA THR A 97 10.00 -8.92 -16.27
C THR A 97 10.78 -9.76 -15.26
N SER A 98 12.10 -9.58 -15.16
CA SER A 98 12.94 -10.29 -14.18
C SER A 98 12.50 -10.08 -12.72
N ASN A 99 11.71 -9.04 -12.45
CA ASN A 99 11.17 -8.73 -11.12
C ASN A 99 9.79 -9.36 -10.87
N THR A 100 9.28 -10.18 -11.79
CA THR A 100 7.98 -10.84 -11.65
C THR A 100 8.15 -12.10 -10.81
N ASN A 101 7.38 -12.22 -9.73
CA ASN A 101 7.46 -13.38 -8.84
C ASN A 101 6.56 -14.53 -9.30
N TYR A 102 5.36 -14.23 -9.80
CA TYR A 102 4.38 -15.25 -10.16
C TYR A 102 3.65 -14.91 -11.46
N LEU A 103 3.39 -15.92 -12.28
CA LEU A 103 2.49 -15.84 -13.43
C LEU A 103 1.20 -16.62 -13.13
N ILE A 104 0.05 -15.93 -13.12
CA ILE A 104 -1.27 -16.56 -12.96
C ILE A 104 -1.76 -17.00 -14.35
N CYS A 105 -1.94 -18.30 -14.53
CA CYS A 105 -2.37 -18.93 -15.78
C CYS A 105 -3.05 -20.28 -15.50
N ASN A 106 -4.31 -20.48 -15.93
CA ASN A 106 -5.00 -21.76 -15.79
C ASN A 106 -4.63 -22.78 -16.88
N GLU A 107 -4.34 -22.31 -18.10
CA GLU A 107 -4.02 -23.18 -19.24
C GLU A 107 -2.71 -22.75 -19.92
N PRO A 108 -1.88 -23.70 -20.40
CA PRO A 108 -0.64 -23.40 -21.10
C PRO A 108 -0.95 -22.56 -22.35
N SER A 109 -0.60 -21.29 -22.29
CA SER A 109 -0.91 -20.32 -23.34
C SER A 109 0.31 -20.11 -24.24
N LYS A 110 0.11 -19.94 -25.56
CA LYS A 110 1.19 -19.54 -26.50
C LYS A 110 1.57 -18.06 -26.39
N SER A 111 1.14 -17.38 -25.33
CA SER A 111 1.39 -15.95 -25.14
C SER A 111 2.87 -15.68 -24.91
N ASP A 112 3.40 -14.58 -25.42
CA ASP A 112 4.79 -14.16 -25.18
C ASP A 112 5.12 -14.11 -23.68
N LYS A 113 4.14 -13.77 -22.84
CA LYS A 113 4.25 -13.76 -21.37
C LYS A 113 4.52 -15.16 -20.78
N TYR A 114 3.89 -16.20 -21.31
CA TYR A 114 4.10 -17.58 -20.84
C TYR A 114 5.51 -18.06 -21.22
N LEU A 115 5.93 -17.78 -22.46
CA LEU A 115 7.27 -18.08 -22.94
C LEU A 115 8.35 -17.31 -22.15
N SER A 116 8.12 -16.02 -21.87
CA SER A 116 8.99 -15.21 -21.03
C SER A 116 9.07 -15.72 -19.60
N ALA A 117 7.95 -16.15 -19.00
CA ALA A 117 7.95 -16.71 -17.66
C ALA A 117 8.75 -18.01 -17.58
N ILE A 118 8.58 -18.92 -18.55
CA ILE A 118 9.39 -20.14 -18.64
C ILE A 118 10.87 -19.79 -18.82
N LYS A 119 11.19 -18.87 -19.74
CA LYS A 119 12.58 -18.46 -20.02
C LYS A 119 13.25 -17.81 -18.81
N SER A 120 12.49 -17.04 -18.03
CA SER A 120 12.94 -16.39 -16.80
C SER A 120 12.80 -17.28 -15.56
N ASN A 121 12.39 -18.54 -15.72
CA ASN A 121 12.21 -19.52 -14.65
C ASN A 121 11.28 -19.05 -13.52
N ILE A 122 10.23 -18.32 -13.90
CA ILE A 122 9.23 -17.75 -12.99
C ILE A 122 8.13 -18.80 -12.74
N PRO A 123 7.73 -19.05 -11.49
CA PRO A 123 6.68 -20.00 -11.17
C PRO A 123 5.32 -19.59 -11.76
N ILE A 124 4.66 -20.55 -12.39
CA ILE A 124 3.33 -20.42 -12.99
C ILE A 124 2.34 -21.06 -12.03
N ILE A 125 1.35 -20.28 -11.59
CA ILE A 125 0.33 -20.70 -10.64
C ILE A 125 -1.07 -20.61 -11.27
N THR A 126 -1.97 -21.47 -10.84
CA THR A 126 -3.38 -21.43 -11.24
C THR A 126 -4.17 -20.43 -10.39
N GLU A 127 -5.38 -20.05 -10.82
CA GLU A 127 -6.29 -19.24 -10.00
C GLU A 127 -6.62 -19.91 -8.65
N SER A 128 -6.70 -21.23 -8.63
CA SER A 128 -6.98 -22.01 -7.42
C SER A 128 -5.83 -21.89 -6.42
N GLU A 129 -4.58 -22.02 -6.89
CA GLU A 129 -3.40 -21.82 -6.06
C GLU A 129 -3.29 -20.38 -5.58
N PHE A 130 -3.60 -19.40 -6.44
CA PHE A 130 -3.67 -18.00 -6.04
C PHE A 130 -4.69 -17.78 -4.92
N SER A 131 -5.88 -18.38 -5.01
CA SER A 131 -6.90 -18.29 -3.96
C SER A 131 -6.43 -18.89 -2.62
N THR A 132 -5.64 -19.97 -2.67
CA THR A 132 -5.02 -20.59 -1.49
C THR A 132 -3.93 -19.71 -0.88
N LEU A 133 -3.18 -18.96 -1.69
CA LEU A 133 -2.17 -17.99 -1.22
C LEU A 133 -2.80 -16.77 -0.53
N VAL A 134 -4.02 -16.39 -0.95
CA VAL A 134 -4.78 -15.28 -0.35
C VAL A 134 -5.44 -15.69 0.97
N SER A 135 -6.00 -16.90 1.06
CA SER A 135 -6.68 -17.45 2.27
C SER A 135 -5.73 -17.58 3.44
#